data_AF-A0A3S5FBR7-F1
#
_entry.id   AF-A0A3S5FBR7-F1
#
_cell.length_a   1.000
_cell.length_b   1.000
_cell.length_c   1.000
_cell.angle_alpha   90.00
_cell.angle_beta   90.00
_cell.angle_gamma   90.00
#
_symmetry.space_group_name_H-M   'P 1'
#
loop_
_entity.id
_entity.type
_entity.pdbx_description
1 polymer ?
#
loop_
_entity_poly.entity_id
_entity_poly.type
_entity_poly.pdbx_seq_one_letter_code
_entity_poly.pdbx_strand_id
1 'polypeptide(L)'
;METPHVILTLRSAVMVLYKLKNFRLAGQMARRLLDLAPSLEVATQMRKIWQTCEANPTDEQTLNYDPRNPFEICAASYLPIYR
;
A
#
# COMPACT_ATOMS: atom_id res chain seq x y z
N MET A 1 -0.34 16.80 -3.76
CA MET A 1 0.77 15.85 -3.49
C MET A 1 1.32 15.42 -4.85
N GLU A 2 2.60 15.62 -5.10
CA GLU A 2 3.18 15.29 -6.42
C GLU A 2 3.49 13.80 -6.52
N THR A 3 3.53 13.26 -7.75
CA THR A 3 3.79 11.84 -8.05
C THR A 3 5.00 11.23 -7.32
N PRO A 4 6.18 11.87 -7.19
CA PRO A 4 7.31 11.27 -6.46
C PRO A 4 7.02 11.06 -4.97
N HIS A 5 6.25 11.96 -4.34
CA HIS A 5 5.86 11.82 -2.94
C HIS A 5 4.93 10.63 -2.75
N VAL A 6 3.98 10.43 -3.67
CA VAL A 6 3.06 9.30 -3.65
C VAL A 6 3.83 7.98 -3.79
N ILE A 7 4.80 7.89 -4.71
CA ILE A 7 5.64 6.70 -4.88
C ILE A 7 6.40 6.37 -3.59
N LEU A 8 6.98 7.37 -2.93
CA LEU A 8 7.73 7.19 -1.68
C LEU A 8 6.81 6.67 -0.56
N THR A 9 5.63 7.27 -0.39
CA THR A 9 4.67 6.84 0.64
C THR A 9 4.15 5.43 0.39
N LEU A 10 3.81 5.08 -0.86
CA LEU A 10 3.37 3.74 -1.24
C LEU A 10 4.46 2.70 -0.99
N ARG A 11 5.72 3.02 -1.33
CA ARG A 11 6.86 2.11 -1.09
C ARG A 11 6.98 1.79 0.40
N SER A 12 6.91 2.81 1.25
CA SER A 12 6.96 2.65 2.71
C SER A 12 5.77 1.83 3.22
N ALA A 13 4.55 2.11 2.74
CA ALA A 13 3.35 1.37 3.10
C ALA A 13 3.46 -0.12 2.76
N VAL A 14 3.91 -0.46 1.54
CA VAL A 14 4.12 -1.85 1.11
C VAL A 14 5.11 -2.57 2.04
N MET A 15 6.23 -1.94 2.39
CA MET A 15 7.24 -2.54 3.27
C MET A 15 6.69 -2.82 4.68
N VAL A 16 5.88 -1.93 5.24
CA VAL A 16 5.25 -2.12 6.55
C VAL A 16 4.20 -3.22 6.49
N LEU A 17 3.32 -3.19 5.49
CA LEU A 17 2.27 -4.20 5.31
C LEU A 17 2.83 -5.61 5.08
N TYR A 18 3.93 -5.71 4.32
CA TYR A 18 4.62 -6.97 4.09
C TYR A 18 5.23 -7.54 5.38
N LYS A 19 5.79 -6.68 6.26
CA LYS A 19 6.28 -7.10 7.59
C LYS A 19 5.14 -7.51 8.52
N LEU A 20 3.98 -6.86 8.43
CA LEU A 20 2.75 -7.21 9.16
C LEU A 20 2.03 -8.43 8.57
N LYS A 21 2.56 -9.04 7.50
CA LYS A 21 1.95 -10.15 6.76
C LYS A 21 0.51 -9.87 6.29
N ASN A 22 0.23 -8.60 6.01
CA ASN A 22 -0.99 -8.16 5.33
C ASN A 22 -0.74 -8.15 3.82
N PHE A 23 -0.64 -9.35 3.25
CA PHE A 23 -0.22 -9.56 1.88
C PHE A 23 -1.27 -9.09 0.87
N ARG A 24 -2.56 -9.23 1.19
CA ARG A 24 -3.64 -8.77 0.31
C ARG A 24 -3.57 -7.24 0.16
N LEU A 25 -3.43 -6.51 1.26
CA LEU A 25 -3.31 -5.06 1.21
C LEU A 25 -1.96 -4.61 0.62
N ALA A 26 -0.85 -5.27 0.97
CA ALA A 26 0.46 -4.99 0.40
C ALA A 26 0.47 -5.15 -1.12
N GLY A 27 -0.17 -6.20 -1.65
CA GLY A 27 -0.28 -6.44 -3.09
C GLY A 27 -1.04 -5.33 -3.82
N GLN A 28 -2.15 -4.85 -3.25
CA GLN A 28 -2.90 -3.72 -3.83
C GLN A 28 -2.08 -2.44 -3.88
N MET A 29 -1.33 -2.14 -2.81
CA MET A 29 -0.47 -0.95 -2.76
C MET A 29 0.73 -1.08 -3.71
N ALA A 30 1.32 -2.27 -3.83
CA ALA A 30 2.39 -2.54 -4.78
C ALA A 30 1.91 -2.39 -6.23
N ARG A 31 0.68 -2.82 -6.54
CA ARG A 31 0.09 -2.61 -7.86
C ARG A 31 -0.10 -1.13 -8.19
N ARG A 32 -0.69 -0.36 -7.28
CA ARG A 32 -0.82 1.11 -7.44
C ARG A 32 0.52 1.79 -7.65
N LEU A 33 1.55 1.34 -6.93
CA LEU A 33 2.90 1.86 -7.09
C LEU A 33 3.43 1.57 -8.50
N LEU A 34 3.26 0.34 -9.02
CA LEU A 34 3.69 -0.03 -10.37
C LEU A 34 2.95 0.76 -11.46
N ASP A 35 1.68 1.11 -11.25
CA ASP A 35 0.89 1.91 -12.18
C ASP A 35 1.40 3.36 -12.29
N LEU A 36 2.13 3.87 -11.28
CA LEU A 36 2.75 5.20 -11.27
C LEU A 36 4.12 5.24 -11.99
N ALA A 37 4.54 4.14 -12.64
CA ALA A 37 5.79 4.02 -13.39
C ALA A 37 7.03 4.53 -12.60
N PRO A 38 7.39 3.87 -11.48
CA PRO A 38 8.55 4.26 -10.68
C PRO A 38 9.87 3.93 -11.40
N SER A 39 11.01 4.29 -10.81
CA SER A 39 12.32 3.89 -11.31
C SER A 39 12.45 2.37 -11.44
N LEU A 40 13.26 1.90 -12.39
CA LEU A 40 13.39 0.48 -12.73
C LEU A 40 13.76 -0.39 -11.52
N GLU A 41 14.65 0.10 -10.65
CA GLU A 41 15.07 -0.59 -9.42
C GLU A 41 13.91 -0.79 -8.43
N VAL A 42 13.07 0.23 -8.24
CA VAL A 42 11.89 0.12 -7.37
C VAL A 42 10.84 -0.77 -8.02
N ALA A 43 10.67 -0.68 -9.34
CA ALA A 43 9.71 -1.50 -10.08
C ALA A 43 10.03 -3.00 -9.97
N THR A 44 11.29 -3.40 -10.09
CA THR A 44 11.69 -4.81 -9.96
C THR A 44 11.49 -5.33 -8.55
N GLN A 45 11.87 -4.56 -7.52
CA GLN A 45 11.63 -4.91 -6.12
C GLN A 45 10.12 -5.07 -5.85
N MET A 46 9.31 -4.14 -6.31
CA MET A 46 7.86 -4.13 -6.04
C MET A 46 7.13 -5.24 -6.81
N ARG A 47 7.54 -5.58 -8.04
CA ARG A 47 6.99 -6.75 -8.76
C ARG A 47 7.25 -8.06 -8.02
N LYS A 48 8.46 -8.24 -7.47
CA LYS A 48 8.78 -9.45 -6.70
C LYS A 48 7.90 -9.57 -5.47
N ILE A 49 7.73 -8.48 -4.72
CA ILE A 49 6.84 -8.43 -3.56
C ILE A 49 5.39 -8.70 -3.99
N TRP A 50 4.93 -8.05 -5.06
CA TRP A 50 3.57 -8.21 -5.57
C TRP A 50 3.26 -9.67 -5.95
N GLN A 51 4.16 -10.36 -6.66
CA GLN A 51 3.99 -11.77 -7.00
C GLN A 51 3.89 -12.67 -5.76
N THR A 52 4.74 -12.45 -4.75
CA THR A 52 4.66 -13.19 -3.48
C THR A 52 3.35 -12.93 -2.75
N CYS A 53 2.87 -11.68 -2.77
CA CYS A 53 1.60 -11.29 -2.17
C CYS A 53 0.38 -11.86 -2.91
N GLU A 54 0.44 -11.98 -4.24
CA GLU A 54 -0.64 -12.60 -5.04
C GLU A 54 -0.72 -14.10 -4.82
N ALA A 55 0.41 -14.77 -4.58
CA ALA A 55 0.43 -16.20 -4.27
C ALA A 55 -0.28 -16.53 -2.95
N ASN A 56 -0.23 -15.63 -1.97
CA ASN A 56 -0.87 -15.80 -0.66
C ASN A 56 -1.58 -14.52 -0.22
N PRO A 57 -2.80 -14.23 -0.73
CA PRO A 57 -3.52 -12.99 -0.46
C PRO A 57 -4.26 -13.06 0.89
N THR A 58 -3.52 -13.29 1.98
CA THR A 58 -4.03 -13.32 3.35
C THR A 58 -3.64 -12.05 4.10
N ASP A 59 -4.53 -11.58 4.98
CA ASP A 59 -4.21 -10.53 5.95
C ASP A 59 -4.28 -11.12 7.36
N GLU A 60 -3.19 -11.02 8.12
CA GLU A 60 -3.14 -11.47 9.53
C GLU A 60 -3.74 -10.43 10.50
N GLN A 61 -3.71 -9.14 10.15
CA GLN A 61 -4.13 -8.05 11.02
C GLN A 61 -5.31 -7.29 10.42
N THR A 62 -6.36 -7.10 11.22
CA THR A 62 -7.50 -6.26 10.83
C THR A 62 -7.11 -4.79 10.95
N LEU A 63 -7.16 -4.06 9.84
CA LEU A 63 -6.85 -2.63 9.79
C LEU A 63 -8.15 -1.83 9.64
N ASN A 64 -8.23 -0.70 10.35
CA ASN A 64 -9.29 0.28 10.10
C ASN A 64 -8.94 1.10 8.85
N TYR A 65 -8.91 0.45 7.70
CA TYR A 65 -8.61 1.06 6.41
C TYR A 65 -9.48 0.40 5.33
N ASP A 66 -10.42 1.18 4.77
CA ASP A 66 -11.19 0.79 3.60
C ASP A 66 -10.73 1.59 2.38
N PRO A 67 -10.09 0.97 1.37
CA PRO A 67 -9.65 1.66 0.16
C PRO A 67 -10.79 2.05 -0.79
N ARG A 68 -12.00 1.49 -0.62
CA ARG A 68 -13.16 1.74 -1.49
C ARG A 68 -14.08 2.81 -0.92
N ASN A 69 -14.06 3.01 0.40
CA ASN A 69 -14.82 4.06 1.04
C ASN A 69 -13.98 5.36 1.08
N PRO A 70 -14.39 6.44 0.40
CA PRO A 70 -13.70 7.72 0.50
C PRO A 70 -13.72 8.23 1.95
N PHE A 71 -12.55 8.59 2.47
CA PHE A 71 -12.39 9.09 3.82
C PHE A 71 -11.48 10.31 3.86
N GLU A 72 -11.62 11.10 4.93
CA GLU A 72 -10.68 12.16 5.29
C GLU A 72 -9.90 11.75 6.53
N ILE A 73 -8.66 12.23 6.68
CA ILE A 73 -7.84 11.92 7.85
C ILE A 73 -8.01 13.04 8.87
N CYS A 74 -8.40 12.72 10.09
CA CYS A 74 -8.43 13.70 11.18
C CYS A 74 -7.01 14.18 11.50
N ALA A 75 -6.76 15.49 11.43
CA ALA A 75 -5.44 16.07 11.69
C ALA A 75 -4.96 15.97 13.15
N ALA A 76 -5.87 15.66 14.09
CA ALA A 76 -5.54 15.50 15.51
C ALA A 76 -5.34 14.02 15.92
N SER A 77 -6.23 13.13 15.49
CA SER A 77 -6.23 11.73 15.90
C SER A 77 -5.62 10.77 14.88
N TYR A 78 -5.38 11.22 13.65
CA TYR A 78 -4.90 10.41 12.52
C TYR A 78 -5.79 9.20 12.20
N LEU A 79 -7.07 9.27 12.56
CA LEU A 79 -8.08 8.26 12.25
C LEU A 79 -8.83 8.63 10.95
N PRO A 80 -9.25 7.63 10.16
CA PRO A 80 -10.08 7.87 8.99
C PRO A 80 -11.50 8.24 9.43
N ILE A 81 -12.02 9.34 8.87
CA ILE A 81 -13.40 9.79 8.95
C ILE A 81 -14.06 9.39 7.62
N TYR A 82 -14.77 8.28 7.64
CA TYR A 82 -15.54 7.80 6.50
C TYR A 82 -16.78 8.68 6.27
N ARG A 83 -17.24 8.75 5.02
CA ARG A 83 -18.48 9.44 4.64
C ARG A 83 -19.67 8.49 4.55
#